data_AF-K0S2M5-F1
#
_entry.id   AF-K0S2M5-F1
#
_cell.length_a   1.000
_cell.length_b   1.000
_cell.length_c   1.000
_cell.angle_alpha   90.00
_cell.angle_beta   90.00
_cell.angle_gamma   90.00
#
_symmetry.space_group_name_H-M   'P 1'
#
loop_
_entity.id
_entity.type
_entity.pdbx_description
1 polymer ?
#
loop_
_entity_poly.entity_id
_entity_poly.type
_entity_poly.pdbx_seq_one_letter_code
_entity_poly.pdbx_strand_id
1 'polypeptide(L)'
;MSTKDDGVDRQYKCTIHLALPSAQCAQHLRDVISVDKEISDKVVKTISVVKSDEVVEGEEPSEARVLRIQFEATDAKMLRVSVSTTYDMMNVALKCFAEFGA
;
A
#
# COMPACT_ATOMS: atom_id res chain seq x y z
N MET A 1 -3.77 -14.38 -13.55
CA MET A 1 -3.37 -15.41 -12.58
C MET A 1 -4.38 -15.38 -11.44
N SER A 2 -5.16 -16.44 -11.30
CA SER A 2 -6.31 -16.54 -10.40
C SER A 2 -5.84 -16.56 -8.94
N THR A 3 -6.35 -15.65 -8.12
CA THR A 3 -6.21 -15.70 -6.66
C THR A 3 -6.98 -16.91 -6.14
N LYS A 4 -6.27 -17.93 -5.66
CA LYS A 4 -6.87 -19.00 -4.87
C LYS A 4 -7.38 -18.39 -3.57
N ASP A 5 -8.68 -18.50 -3.35
CA ASP A 5 -9.29 -18.25 -2.05
C ASP A 5 -8.93 -19.43 -1.14
N ASP A 6 -7.91 -19.26 -0.28
CA ASP A 6 -7.36 -20.33 0.56
C ASP A 6 -8.27 -20.74 1.74
N GLY A 7 -9.55 -20.33 1.76
CA GLY A 7 -10.49 -20.67 2.86
C GLY A 7 -10.09 -20.10 4.24
N VAL A 8 -9.12 -19.20 4.28
CA VAL A 8 -8.63 -18.55 5.50
C VAL A 8 -9.47 -17.29 5.75
N ASP A 9 -10.22 -17.28 6.86
CA ASP A 9 -11.05 -16.14 7.26
C ASP A 9 -10.17 -14.95 7.71
N ARG A 10 -10.05 -13.94 6.84
CA ARG A 10 -9.29 -12.71 7.07
C ARG A 10 -10.22 -11.56 7.44
N GLN A 11 -10.82 -11.66 8.63
CA GLN A 11 -11.80 -10.71 9.12
C GLN A 11 -11.25 -9.29 9.37
N TYR A 12 -9.95 -9.14 9.62
CA TYR A 12 -9.35 -7.83 9.93
C TYR A 12 -8.84 -7.16 8.66
N LYS A 13 -9.36 -5.98 8.35
CA LYS A 13 -9.01 -5.23 7.12
C LYS A 13 -8.55 -3.82 7.45
N CYS A 14 -7.54 -3.35 6.72
CA CYS A 14 -7.06 -1.97 6.78
C CYS A 14 -6.70 -1.50 5.38
N THR A 15 -6.93 -0.23 5.08
CA THR A 15 -6.49 0.38 3.83
C THR A 15 -5.81 1.71 4.11
N ILE A 16 -4.61 1.88 3.56
CA ILE A 16 -3.86 3.13 3.60
C ILE A 16 -3.96 3.77 2.22
N HIS A 17 -4.30 5.07 2.19
CA HIS A 17 -4.21 5.90 1.01
C HIS A 17 -3.17 6.99 1.25
N LEU A 18 -2.13 7.03 0.43
CA LEU A 18 -1.08 8.03 0.48
C LEU A 18 -1.07 8.82 -0.84
N ALA A 19 -1.46 10.09 -0.76
CA ALA A 19 -1.35 11.01 -1.89
C ALA A 19 0.10 11.45 -2.06
N LEU A 20 0.63 11.33 -3.28
CA LEU A 20 2.01 11.66 -3.62
C LEU A 20 2.08 12.81 -4.63
N PRO A 21 3.22 13.52 -4.73
CA PRO A 21 3.33 14.69 -5.60
C PRO A 21 3.10 14.43 -7.09
N SER A 22 3.40 13.21 -7.55
CA SER A 22 3.24 12.80 -8.95
C SER A 22 2.95 11.31 -9.08
N ALA A 23 2.42 10.89 -10.24
CA ALA A 23 2.25 9.47 -10.56
C ALA A 23 3.57 8.70 -10.59
N GLN A 24 4.65 9.35 -11.05
CA GLN A 24 6.00 8.76 -11.04
C GLN A 24 6.47 8.48 -9.61
N CYS A 25 6.27 9.42 -8.68
CA CYS A 25 6.61 9.22 -7.27
C CYS A 25 5.78 8.07 -6.66
N ALA A 26 4.50 7.95 -7.02
CA ALA A 26 3.66 6.84 -6.58
C ALA A 26 4.11 5.47 -7.10
N GLN A 27 4.50 5.38 -8.36
CA GLN A 27 5.06 4.14 -8.92
C GLN A 27 6.42 3.80 -8.29
N HIS A 28 7.31 4.79 -8.17
CA HIS A 28 8.63 4.58 -7.58
C HIS A 28 8.49 4.12 -6.12
N LEU A 29 7.62 4.75 -5.32
CA LEU A 29 7.39 4.31 -3.94
C LEU A 29 6.81 2.90 -3.90
N ARG A 30 5.82 2.59 -4.74
CA ARG A 30 5.26 1.24 -4.86
C ARG A 30 6.36 0.21 -5.11
N ASP A 31 7.22 0.45 -6.08
CA ASP A 31 8.24 -0.51 -6.48
C ASP A 31 9.27 -0.72 -5.37
N VAL A 32 9.67 0.34 -4.67
CA VAL A 32 10.60 0.28 -3.52
C VAL A 32 10.01 -0.52 -2.36
N ILE A 33 8.76 -0.28 -1.97
CA ILE A 33 8.18 -0.95 -0.78
C ILE A 33 7.62 -2.35 -1.09
N SER A 34 7.49 -2.72 -2.37
CA SER A 34 6.96 -4.02 -2.78
C SER A 34 8.01 -5.15 -2.74
N VAL A 35 9.28 -4.83 -2.50
CA VAL A 35 10.37 -5.82 -2.42
C VAL A 35 10.23 -6.74 -1.22
N ASP A 36 9.62 -6.24 -0.14
CA ASP A 36 9.50 -6.97 1.12
C ASP A 36 8.22 -7.81 1.17
N LYS A 37 8.40 -9.11 1.38
CA LYS A 37 7.32 -10.06 1.64
C LYS A 37 6.85 -9.97 3.09
N GLU A 38 5.59 -10.27 3.32
CA GLU A 38 5.06 -10.40 4.67
C GLU A 38 5.76 -11.54 5.43
N ILE A 39 5.90 -11.35 6.75
CA ILE A 39 6.62 -12.27 7.65
C ILE A 39 5.89 -13.62 7.78
N SER A 40 4.56 -13.63 7.57
CA SER A 40 3.74 -14.83 7.60
C SER A 40 2.52 -14.72 6.68
N ASP A 41 1.82 -15.84 6.49
CA ASP A 41 0.55 -15.97 5.76
C ASP A 41 -0.67 -15.36 6.48
N LYS A 42 -0.48 -14.90 7.72
CA LYS A 42 -1.53 -14.27 8.54
C LYS A 42 -1.95 -12.90 8.06
N VAL A 43 -1.12 -12.25 7.24
CA VAL A 43 -1.41 -10.95 6.64
C VAL A 43 -1.14 -11.03 5.15
N VAL A 44 -2.09 -10.57 4.35
CA VAL A 44 -1.91 -10.35 2.91
C VAL A 44 -1.91 -8.85 2.68
N LYS A 45 -0.88 -8.37 1.97
CA LYS A 45 -0.70 -6.97 1.59
C LYS A 45 -0.78 -6.85 0.08
N THR A 46 -1.68 -5.98 -0.39
CA THR A 46 -1.85 -5.66 -1.81
C THR A 46 -1.55 -4.19 -2.02
N ILE A 47 -0.59 -3.89 -2.90
CA ILE A 47 -0.11 -2.53 -3.18
C ILE A 47 -0.48 -2.15 -4.61
N SER A 48 -1.16 -1.02 -4.76
CA SER A 48 -1.64 -0.51 -6.04
C SER A 48 -1.50 1.01 -6.10
N VAL A 49 -1.29 1.54 -7.30
CA VAL A 49 -1.34 2.99 -7.55
C VAL A 49 -2.68 3.28 -8.23
N VAL A 50 -3.47 4.18 -7.64
CA VAL A 50 -4.83 4.51 -8.06
C VAL A 50 -4.97 6.00 -8.33
N LYS A 51 -6.03 6.37 -9.06
CA LYS A 51 -6.40 7.78 -9.31
C LYS A 51 -6.96 8.42 -8.05
N SER A 52 -6.84 9.74 -7.94
CA SER A 52 -7.39 10.50 -6.81
C SER A 52 -8.93 10.45 -6.80
N ASP A 53 -9.56 10.31 -7.97
CA ASP A 53 -11.03 10.29 -8.11
C ASP A 53 -11.66 8.93 -7.77
N GLU A 54 -10.87 7.84 -7.68
CA GLU A 54 -11.37 6.60 -7.06
C GLU A 54 -11.60 6.77 -5.55
N VAL A 55 -11.21 7.93 -4.99
CA VAL A 55 -11.36 8.30 -3.58
C VAL A 55 -12.44 9.38 -3.38
N VAL A 56 -12.88 10.06 -4.45
CA VAL A 56 -13.93 11.11 -4.44
C VAL A 56 -14.69 11.09 -5.77
N GLU A 57 -15.98 10.73 -5.74
CA GLU A 57 -16.82 10.71 -6.96
C GLU A 57 -17.01 12.12 -7.53
N GLY A 58 -16.56 12.39 -8.77
CA GLY A 58 -17.09 13.50 -9.58
C GLY A 58 -16.10 14.44 -10.30
N GLU A 59 -14.79 14.21 -10.31
CA GLU A 59 -13.83 15.08 -11.02
C GLU A 59 -13.15 14.42 -12.24
N GLU A 60 -12.67 15.28 -13.16
CA GLU A 60 -11.92 14.94 -14.37
C GLU A 60 -10.72 14.01 -14.05
N PRO A 61 -10.37 13.05 -14.92
CA PRO A 61 -9.45 11.96 -14.59
C PRO A 61 -8.08 12.48 -14.10
N SER A 62 -7.87 12.47 -12.79
CA SER A 62 -6.60 12.85 -12.19
C SER A 62 -5.51 11.83 -12.53
N GLU A 63 -4.25 12.27 -12.60
CA GLU A 63 -3.12 11.35 -12.65
C GLU A 63 -3.16 10.35 -11.47
N ALA A 64 -2.73 9.12 -11.70
CA ALA A 64 -2.69 8.06 -10.69
C ALA A 64 -1.56 8.31 -9.69
N ARG A 65 -1.80 9.18 -8.71
CA ARG A 65 -0.82 9.65 -7.72
C ARG A 65 -1.07 9.14 -6.30
N VAL A 66 -2.08 8.30 -6.09
CA VAL A 66 -2.42 7.77 -4.77
C VAL A 66 -1.88 6.35 -4.66
N LEU A 67 -0.99 6.11 -3.70
CA LEU A 67 -0.58 4.76 -3.33
C LEU A 67 -1.62 4.17 -2.37
N ARG A 68 -2.27 3.08 -2.78
CA ARG A 68 -3.23 2.32 -1.99
C ARG A 68 -2.59 1.01 -1.52
N ILE A 69 -2.58 0.81 -0.21
CA ILE A 69 -2.11 -0.44 0.42
C ILE A 69 -3.27 -1.06 1.18
N GLN A 70 -3.70 -2.24 0.73
CA GLN A 70 -4.77 -3.01 1.35
C GLN A 70 -4.17 -4.15 2.16
N PHE A 71 -4.60 -4.27 3.41
CA PHE A 71 -4.22 -5.34 4.32
C PHE A 71 -5.44 -6.18 4.66
N GLU A 72 -5.26 -7.48 4.64
CA GLU A 72 -6.23 -8.46 5.12
C GLU A 72 -5.52 -9.44 6.05
N ALA A 73 -6.06 -9.63 7.26
CA ALA A 73 -5.41 -10.41 8.29
C ALA A 73 -6.36 -11.30 9.08
N THR A 74 -5.83 -12.42 9.56
CA THR A 74 -6.52 -13.34 10.47
C THR A 74 -6.43 -12.92 11.93
N ASP A 75 -5.42 -12.11 12.27
CA ASP A 75 -5.09 -11.69 13.64
C ASP A 75 -4.82 -10.17 13.68
N ALA A 76 -5.53 -9.45 14.55
CA ALA A 76 -5.38 -8.01 14.72
C ALA A 76 -3.97 -7.57 15.17
N LYS A 77 -3.28 -8.38 15.98
CA LYS A 77 -1.91 -8.12 16.40
C LYS A 77 -0.97 -8.16 15.20
N MET A 78 -1.17 -9.12 14.30
CA MET A 78 -0.37 -9.23 13.08
C MET A 78 -0.67 -8.09 12.10
N LEU A 79 -1.95 -7.70 11.95
CA LEU A 79 -2.33 -6.52 11.18
C LEU A 79 -1.60 -5.28 11.68
N ARG A 80 -1.62 -5.03 13.00
CA ARG A 80 -0.92 -3.89 13.61
C ARG A 80 0.57 -3.90 13.28
N VAL A 81 1.23 -5.05 13.42
CA VAL A 81 2.67 -5.19 13.10
C VAL A 81 2.93 -4.84 11.63
N SER A 82 2.18 -5.43 10.70
CA SER A 82 2.38 -5.21 9.26
C SER A 82 2.12 -3.77 8.84
N VAL A 83 1.07 -3.14 9.39
CA VAL A 83 0.77 -1.72 9.16
C VAL A 83 1.88 -0.82 9.69
N SER A 84 2.36 -1.04 10.93
CA SER A 84 3.46 -0.27 11.51
C SER A 84 4.73 -0.38 10.67
N THR A 85 5.15 -1.60 10.31
CA THR A 85 6.32 -1.81 9.46
C THR A 85 6.17 -1.11 8.10
N THR A 86 4.97 -1.12 7.54
CA THR A 86 4.71 -0.43 6.27
C THR A 86 4.87 1.09 6.39
N TYR A 87 4.39 1.70 7.48
CA TYR A 87 4.65 3.13 7.74
C TYR A 87 6.14 3.43 7.89
N ASP A 88 6.88 2.58 8.59
CA ASP A 88 8.33 2.77 8.75
C ASP A 88 9.05 2.70 7.40
N MET A 89 8.73 1.71 6.56
CA MET A 89 9.28 1.58 5.20
C MET A 89 8.95 2.79 4.33
N MET A 90 7.68 3.23 4.31
CA MET A 90 7.28 4.42 3.56
C MET A 90 8.02 5.67 4.03
N ASN A 91 8.13 5.87 5.35
CA ASN A 91 8.84 7.02 5.92
C ASN A 91 10.31 7.04 5.53
N VAL A 92 10.98 5.89 5.53
CA VAL A 92 12.38 5.78 5.10
C VAL A 92 12.50 6.08 3.60
N ALA A 93 11.69 5.44 2.77
CA ALA A 93 11.73 5.64 1.32
C ALA A 93 11.45 7.10 0.91
N LEU A 94 10.43 7.73 1.52
CA LEU A 94 10.10 9.14 1.27
C LEU A 94 11.22 10.09 1.70
N LYS A 95 11.89 9.82 2.82
CA LYS A 95 13.06 10.60 3.24
C LYS A 95 14.21 10.46 2.26
N CYS A 96 14.45 9.25 1.73
CA CYS A 96 15.45 9.04 0.68
C CYS A 96 15.11 9.82 -0.59
N PHE A 97 13.85 9.82 -1.03
CA PHE A 97 13.42 10.62 -2.18
C PHE A 97 13.60 12.12 -1.97
N ALA A 98 13.34 12.61 -0.76
CA ALA A 98 13.54 14.01 -0.41
C ALA A 98 15.03 14.43 -0.40
N GLU A 99 15.91 13.54 0.07
CA GLU A 99 17.36 13.81 0.18
C GLU A 99 18.09 13.66 -1.16
N PHE A 100 17.74 12.64 -1.95
CA PHE A 100 18.52 12.24 -3.13
C PHE A 100 17.84 12.55 -4.47
N GLY A 101 16.61 13.04 -4.46
CA GLY A 101 15.77 13.19 -5.66
C GLY A 101 15.16 11.85 -6.09
N ALA A 102 13.91 11.89 -6.56
CA ALA A 102 13.15 10.73 -7.02
C ALA A 102 13.18 10.57 -8.55
#